data_AF-A0A7S4KNZ3-F1
#
_entry.id   AF-A0A7S4KNZ3-F1
#
_cell.length_a   1.000
_cell.length_b   1.000
_cell.length_c   1.000
_cell.angle_alpha   90.00
_cell.angle_beta   90.00
_cell.angle_gamma   90.00
#
_symmetry.space_group_name_H-M   'P 1'
#
loop_
_entity.id
_entity.type
_entity.pdbx_description
1 polymer ?
#
loop_
_entity_poly.entity_id
_entity_poly.type
_entity_poly.pdbx_seq_one_letter_code
_entity_poly.pdbx_strand_id
1 'polypeptide(L)'
;SSDIAEGSWRTGSYRMEVWLVGACSTRLLLLPDLDLLVSGEQDGTVRVLDEQKRKPISVIKAHDGPVEGIATVYSKITPASPITFITLGKDARVKLWRVDRQSEEGCLLSAETNLMDFRVSLLPDWLSFSMKRMEVEDEVFCIMGRSQRGSFVWILRMKGEESVPSSSPEFQIVSFFPADEMSFMSTWRKQAILAGTGGSLRILSDVGTKTISGLLDADEGHSVTCFLTVEDRDAFILGRSDGAIDVRRQSSGERVFLLRRHSGRVVHMLCVKNFLLSAGEDGPMPAGGRECVRFANIANGRLLGSFTTAPVNCLTHRLSRCDESPLRFSHLALTGHADGKVMLWDVLSQQSLHILEGHRAAVCAITANRLCAVSAGEDATCRVWRFVDVHVLRKEEEEVQSKRKKAEERGEEGKELYRKKKFSRALSLFQEAGELDPASAKHPLNAAACLLEMGRPGDCLKLCEEILAMQREEVGEGLVVRALARKGTAHMRMGDKDLAKEALLEALSLDPNNVEVKEKLDNLFGVDGSNEAMLKEERKLRDTAAEQGAVNAPHPSNLKKEEERSSRDGCRKEEECDEKEECEEEQEQEQEQEQEQE
;
A
#
# COMPACT_ATOMS: atom_id res chain seq x y z
N SER A 1 6.07 2.33 14.60
CA SER A 1 6.98 1.24 14.23
C SER A 1 6.68 0.81 12.81
N SER A 2 7.67 0.32 12.07
CA SER A 2 7.48 -0.34 10.79
C SER A 2 7.16 -1.82 11.02
N ASP A 3 5.91 -2.10 11.42
CA ASP A 3 5.39 -3.46 11.46
C ASP A 3 5.30 -3.95 9.99
N ILE A 4 6.36 -4.58 9.47
CA ILE A 4 6.41 -5.14 8.10
C ILE A 4 6.11 -6.63 8.19
N ALA A 5 5.05 -7.08 7.53
CA ALA A 5 4.72 -8.49 7.37
C ALA A 5 4.86 -8.86 5.89
N GLU A 6 5.75 -9.79 5.60
CA GLU A 6 5.99 -10.31 4.25
C GLU A 6 5.81 -11.83 4.25
N GLY A 7 5.20 -12.36 3.19
CA GLY A 7 4.94 -13.79 3.08
C GLY A 7 4.73 -14.23 1.64
N SER A 8 4.94 -15.51 1.36
CA SER A 8 4.88 -16.07 0.00
C SER A 8 4.13 -17.39 -0.06
N TRP A 9 3.48 -17.64 -1.20
CA TRP A 9 2.81 -18.89 -1.54
C TRP A 9 3.24 -19.32 -2.95
N ARG A 10 2.77 -20.49 -3.42
CA ARG A 10 3.22 -21.12 -4.67
C ARG A 10 3.11 -20.27 -5.94
N THR A 11 2.32 -19.19 -5.96
CA THR A 11 2.12 -18.35 -7.16
C THR A 11 2.38 -16.86 -6.95
N GLY A 12 2.48 -16.39 -5.71
CA GLY A 12 2.63 -14.96 -5.38
C GLY A 12 3.23 -14.74 -3.99
N SER A 13 3.56 -13.48 -3.70
CA SER A 13 3.95 -12.98 -2.39
C SER A 13 3.07 -11.78 -2.03
N TYR A 14 3.06 -11.45 -0.74
CA TYR A 14 2.47 -10.21 -0.24
C TYR A 14 3.48 -9.43 0.60
N ARG A 15 3.37 -8.12 0.55
CA ARG A 15 4.01 -7.18 1.49
C ARG A 15 2.92 -6.34 2.15
N MET A 16 2.92 -6.32 3.48
CA MET A 16 2.13 -5.39 4.28
C MET A 16 2.86 -4.06 4.44
N GLU A 17 2.15 -2.97 4.17
CA GLU A 17 2.55 -1.62 4.55
C GLU A 17 1.44 -0.97 5.39
N VAL A 18 1.79 -0.29 6.48
CA VAL A 18 0.82 0.30 7.42
C VAL A 18 0.61 1.77 7.10
N TRP A 19 -0.63 2.18 6.87
CA TRP A 19 -1.02 3.58 6.65
C TRP A 19 -1.79 4.09 7.87
N LEU A 20 -1.20 5.06 8.58
CA LEU A 20 -1.85 5.68 9.74
C LEU A 20 -2.98 6.62 9.27
N VAL A 21 -4.21 6.23 9.60
CA VAL A 21 -5.45 6.96 9.29
C VAL A 21 -6.13 7.25 10.62
N GLY A 22 -6.13 8.51 11.05
CA GLY A 22 -6.35 8.91 12.45
C GLY A 22 -7.76 8.72 13.04
N ALA A 23 -8.61 7.89 12.45
CA ALA A 23 -9.87 7.41 13.03
C ALA A 23 -10.30 6.09 12.37
N CYS A 24 -11.19 5.34 13.04
CA CYS A 24 -11.75 4.10 12.51
C CYS A 24 -12.52 4.34 11.21
N SER A 25 -12.04 3.76 10.11
CA SER A 25 -12.66 3.89 8.78
C SER A 25 -13.78 2.88 8.60
N THR A 26 -15.03 3.37 8.53
CA THR A 26 -16.25 2.56 8.37
C THR A 26 -16.46 2.07 6.95
N ARG A 27 -15.87 2.75 5.96
CA ARG A 27 -16.00 2.48 4.52
C ARG A 27 -14.68 2.73 3.81
N LEU A 28 -14.35 1.86 2.86
CA LEU A 28 -13.17 1.97 2.01
C LEU A 28 -13.57 1.81 0.54
N LEU A 29 -13.10 2.73 -0.31
CA LEU A 29 -13.20 2.66 -1.77
C LEU A 29 -11.79 2.79 -2.35
N LEU A 30 -11.27 1.69 -2.89
CA LEU A 30 -10.02 1.64 -3.63
C LEU A 30 -10.33 1.64 -5.12
N LEU A 31 -9.64 2.49 -5.90
CA LEU A 31 -9.96 2.65 -7.32
C LEU A 31 -9.35 1.50 -8.17
N PRO A 32 -10.00 1.07 -9.27
CA PRO A 32 -9.57 -0.15 -9.98
C PRO A 32 -8.26 0.00 -10.77
N ASP A 33 -8.00 1.21 -11.28
CA ASP A 33 -6.92 1.56 -12.20
C ASP A 33 -5.95 2.61 -11.62
N LEU A 34 -6.11 2.97 -10.33
CA LEU A 34 -5.40 4.06 -9.68
C LEU A 34 -5.03 3.68 -8.25
N ASP A 35 -3.80 4.00 -7.82
CA ASP A 35 -3.27 3.72 -6.48
C ASP A 35 -3.77 4.76 -5.44
N LEU A 36 -5.08 5.01 -5.47
CA LEU A 36 -5.79 6.02 -4.68
C LEU A 36 -6.92 5.35 -3.88
N LEU A 37 -6.90 5.60 -2.58
CA LEU A 37 -7.84 5.10 -1.59
C LEU A 37 -8.68 6.25 -1.06
N VAL A 38 -10.01 6.10 -1.09
CA VAL A 38 -10.94 6.98 -0.36
C VAL A 38 -11.44 6.22 0.86
N SER A 39 -11.14 6.72 2.06
CA SER A 39 -11.66 6.21 3.33
C SER A 39 -12.70 7.15 3.92
N GLY A 40 -13.78 6.59 4.48
CA GLY A 40 -14.79 7.31 5.24
C GLY A 40 -14.75 6.88 6.69
N GLU A 41 -14.78 7.84 7.62
CA GLU A 41 -14.55 7.65 9.04
C GLU A 41 -15.83 7.78 9.87
N GLN A 42 -15.82 7.12 11.05
CA GLN A 42 -16.95 7.10 11.98
C GLN A 42 -17.34 8.50 12.49
N ASP A 43 -16.46 9.48 12.43
CA ASP A 43 -16.73 10.87 12.82
C ASP A 43 -17.38 11.70 11.70
N GLY A 44 -17.43 11.20 10.46
CA GLY A 44 -17.87 11.94 9.26
C GLY A 44 -16.76 12.59 8.43
N THR A 45 -15.49 12.32 8.75
CA THR A 45 -14.33 12.70 7.93
C THR A 45 -14.17 11.74 6.74
N VAL A 46 -13.68 12.26 5.62
CA VAL A 46 -13.31 11.49 4.42
C VAL A 46 -11.87 11.83 4.07
N ARG A 47 -11.01 10.83 3.90
CA ARG A 47 -9.63 11.02 3.46
C ARG A 47 -9.40 10.43 2.08
N VAL A 48 -8.64 11.14 1.28
CA VAL A 48 -8.10 10.65 0.01
C VAL A 48 -6.62 10.40 0.22
N LEU A 49 -6.16 9.15 0.07
CA LEU A 49 -4.78 8.73 0.29
C LEU A 49 -4.16 8.21 -1.02
N ASP A 50 -2.89 8.55 -1.22
CA ASP A 50 -2.09 8.22 -2.41
C ASP A 50 -0.94 7.30 -2.01
N GLU A 51 -0.88 6.12 -2.64
CA GLU A 51 0.10 5.07 -2.35
C GLU A 51 1.55 5.52 -2.62
N GLN A 52 1.76 6.38 -3.62
CA GLN A 52 3.09 6.90 -3.96
C GLN A 52 3.57 7.91 -2.91
N LYS A 53 2.64 8.70 -2.34
CA LYS A 53 2.95 9.74 -1.35
C LYS A 53 2.90 9.26 0.10
N ARG A 54 2.30 8.09 0.37
CA ARG A 54 2.13 7.45 1.70
C ARG A 54 1.54 8.39 2.77
N LYS A 55 0.72 9.36 2.33
CA LYS A 55 0.11 10.41 3.15
C LYS A 55 -1.31 10.69 2.62
N PRO A 56 -2.25 11.15 3.46
CA PRO A 56 -3.48 11.72 2.96
C PRO A 56 -3.17 12.95 2.11
N ILE A 57 -3.67 12.95 0.87
CA ILE A 57 -3.71 14.13 -0.01
C ILE A 57 -4.68 15.16 0.57
N SER A 58 -5.87 14.70 0.98
CA SER A 58 -6.92 15.54 1.54
C SER A 58 -7.60 14.85 2.72
N VAL A 59 -8.07 15.68 3.66
CA VAL A 59 -8.81 15.29 4.86
C VAL A 59 -10.02 16.22 4.94
N ILE A 60 -11.18 15.73 4.53
CA ILE A 60 -12.39 16.50 4.30
C ILE A 60 -13.38 16.23 5.43
N LYS A 61 -13.88 17.25 6.11
CA LYS A 61 -15.04 17.08 7.00
C LYS A 61 -16.32 17.01 6.17
N ALA A 62 -16.63 15.82 5.66
CA ALA A 62 -17.70 15.62 4.70
C ALA A 62 -19.10 15.65 5.34
N HIS A 63 -19.30 14.98 6.47
CA HIS A 63 -20.64 14.75 7.04
C HIS A 63 -20.76 15.06 8.53
N ASP A 64 -21.98 15.41 8.94
CA ASP A 64 -22.36 15.65 10.34
C ASP A 64 -22.64 14.31 11.07
N GLY A 65 -21.65 13.41 11.08
CA GLY A 65 -21.74 12.03 11.59
C GLY A 65 -21.20 10.98 10.61
N PRO A 66 -21.25 9.68 10.97
CA PRO A 66 -20.57 8.60 10.23
C PRO A 66 -20.79 8.61 8.72
N VAL A 67 -19.72 8.30 7.97
CA VAL A 67 -19.82 8.01 6.53
C VAL A 67 -20.38 6.60 6.35
N GLU A 68 -21.57 6.51 5.76
CA GLU A 68 -22.35 5.26 5.61
C GLU A 68 -22.27 4.66 4.20
N GLY A 69 -21.86 5.44 3.20
CA GLY A 69 -21.63 4.97 1.84
C GLY A 69 -20.62 5.81 1.08
N ILE A 70 -19.84 5.16 0.21
CA ILE A 70 -18.91 5.79 -0.74
C ILE A 70 -19.02 5.03 -2.07
N ALA A 71 -19.06 5.73 -3.20
CA ALA A 71 -19.02 5.11 -4.54
C ALA A 71 -18.28 6.01 -5.54
N THR A 72 -17.67 5.41 -6.57
CA THR A 72 -17.25 6.18 -7.76
C THR A 72 -18.49 6.66 -8.51
N VAL A 73 -18.33 7.68 -9.36
CA VAL A 73 -19.34 8.03 -10.36
C VAL A 73 -19.16 7.17 -11.60
N TYR A 74 -18.06 7.37 -12.33
CA TYR A 74 -17.80 6.68 -13.59
C TYR A 74 -17.20 5.28 -13.38
N SER A 75 -17.53 4.35 -14.28
CA SER A 75 -17.01 2.98 -14.31
C SER A 75 -15.60 2.90 -14.88
N LYS A 76 -15.29 3.80 -15.82
CA LYS A 76 -13.98 3.94 -16.46
C LYS A 76 -13.39 5.28 -16.04
N ILE A 77 -12.31 5.24 -15.27
CA ILE A 77 -11.52 6.43 -14.94
C ILE A 77 -10.29 6.38 -15.83
N THR A 78 -10.17 7.28 -16.81
CA THR A 78 -8.93 7.38 -17.58
C THR A 78 -7.86 8.10 -16.74
N PRO A 79 -6.56 7.82 -16.94
CA PRO A 79 -5.50 8.42 -16.11
C PRO A 79 -5.47 9.95 -16.06
N ALA A 80 -6.06 10.60 -17.08
CA ALA A 80 -6.17 12.04 -17.26
C ALA A 80 -7.56 12.63 -16.88
N SER A 81 -8.58 11.80 -16.63
CA SER A 81 -9.90 12.29 -16.19
C SER A 81 -9.91 12.60 -14.69
N PRO A 82 -10.58 13.69 -14.25
CA PRO A 82 -10.66 14.03 -12.84
C PRO A 82 -11.53 13.03 -12.08
N ILE A 83 -11.05 12.59 -10.93
CA ILE A 83 -11.69 11.51 -10.17
C ILE A 83 -12.94 12.09 -9.50
N THR A 84 -14.10 11.54 -9.81
CA THR A 84 -15.37 11.98 -9.23
C THR A 84 -15.99 10.85 -8.41
N PHE A 85 -16.27 11.11 -7.14
CA PHE A 85 -16.85 10.15 -6.21
C PHE A 85 -17.96 10.81 -5.37
N ILE A 86 -18.83 9.98 -4.81
CA ILE A 86 -19.93 10.41 -3.93
C ILE A 86 -19.81 9.80 -2.54
N THR A 87 -20.21 10.57 -1.53
CA THR A 87 -20.30 10.13 -0.13
C THR A 87 -21.71 10.32 0.39
N LEU A 88 -22.16 9.39 1.24
CA LEU A 88 -23.45 9.42 1.93
C LEU A 88 -23.20 9.31 3.44
N GLY A 89 -23.66 10.29 4.19
CA GLY A 89 -23.52 10.35 5.64
C GLY A 89 -24.78 9.96 6.40
N LYS A 90 -24.64 9.74 7.70
CA LYS A 90 -25.76 9.61 8.64
C LYS A 90 -26.63 10.87 8.73
N ASP A 91 -26.10 12.01 8.29
CA ASP A 91 -26.79 13.31 8.14
C ASP A 91 -27.83 13.36 7.00
N ALA A 92 -28.09 12.23 6.33
CA ALA A 92 -28.99 12.08 5.18
C ALA A 92 -28.61 12.95 3.96
N ARG A 93 -27.35 13.38 3.87
CA ARG A 93 -26.80 14.11 2.71
C ARG A 93 -25.99 13.18 1.82
N VAL A 94 -26.13 13.36 0.51
CA VAL A 94 -25.16 12.91 -0.51
C VAL A 94 -24.31 14.10 -0.91
N LYS A 95 -22.99 13.94 -0.92
CA LYS A 95 -22.06 14.95 -1.40
C LYS A 95 -21.25 14.44 -2.58
N LEU A 96 -21.05 15.30 -3.57
CA LEU A 96 -20.33 15.01 -4.80
C LEU A 96 -18.97 15.69 -4.78
N TRP A 97 -17.90 14.89 -4.86
CA TRP A 97 -16.53 15.35 -4.75
C TRP A 97 -15.76 15.13 -6.05
N ARG A 98 -14.96 16.12 -6.44
CA ARG A 98 -13.96 16.00 -7.50
C ARG A 98 -12.56 16.05 -6.91
N VAL A 99 -11.64 15.28 -7.48
CA VAL A 99 -10.21 15.32 -7.20
C VAL A 99 -9.47 15.45 -8.53
N ASP A 100 -8.94 16.64 -8.78
CA ASP A 100 -8.25 16.97 -10.03
C ASP A 100 -6.77 16.54 -9.98
N ARG A 101 -6.26 16.00 -11.10
CA ARG A 101 -4.87 15.58 -11.27
C ARG A 101 -4.07 16.59 -12.10
N GLN A 102 -3.34 17.49 -11.44
CA GLN A 102 -2.28 18.32 -12.04
C GLN A 102 -1.15 18.54 -11.01
N SER A 103 0.13 18.67 -11.39
CA SER A 103 0.81 18.36 -12.66
C SER A 103 2.14 17.65 -12.37
N GLU A 104 3.02 17.46 -13.36
CA GLU A 104 4.36 16.91 -13.15
C GLU A 104 5.29 17.87 -12.35
N GLU A 105 4.92 19.14 -12.20
CA GLU A 105 5.68 20.18 -11.48
C GLU A 105 4.98 20.66 -10.19
N GLY A 106 4.69 19.74 -9.27
CA GLY A 106 4.53 20.03 -7.83
C GLY A 106 3.30 20.85 -7.40
N CYS A 107 2.27 20.15 -6.92
CA CYS A 107 0.97 20.67 -6.44
C CYS A 107 0.02 21.09 -7.59
N LEU A 108 -1.31 21.01 -7.44
CA LEU A 108 -2.12 20.96 -6.21
C LEU A 108 -3.28 19.95 -6.36
N LEU A 109 -3.24 18.83 -5.65
CA LEU A 109 -4.38 17.91 -5.54
C LEU A 109 -5.32 18.36 -4.40
N SER A 110 -6.04 19.46 -4.64
CA SER A 110 -7.15 19.85 -3.78
C SER A 110 -8.36 18.95 -4.03
N ALA A 111 -8.95 18.43 -2.94
CA ALA A 111 -10.26 17.80 -2.94
C ALA A 111 -11.26 18.65 -2.13
N GLU A 112 -11.23 19.97 -2.33
CA GLU A 112 -12.06 20.94 -1.60
C GLU A 112 -13.35 21.31 -2.35
N THR A 113 -13.44 21.03 -3.66
CA THR A 113 -14.65 21.27 -4.45
C THR A 113 -15.71 20.20 -4.19
N ASN A 114 -16.47 20.39 -3.11
CA ASN A 114 -17.82 19.86 -3.00
C ASN A 114 -18.67 20.45 -4.14
N LEU A 115 -18.93 19.67 -5.19
CA LEU A 115 -19.67 20.11 -6.36
C LEU A 115 -21.18 20.24 -6.08
N MET A 116 -21.72 19.44 -5.15
CA MET A 116 -23.12 19.47 -4.70
C MET A 116 -23.29 18.85 -3.31
N ASP A 117 -24.09 19.50 -2.45
CA ASP A 117 -24.70 18.90 -1.25
C ASP A 117 -26.19 18.64 -1.52
N PHE A 118 -26.59 17.37 -1.62
CA PHE A 118 -27.97 16.96 -1.87
C PHE A 118 -28.55 16.20 -0.67
N ARG A 119 -29.52 16.79 0.03
CA ARG A 119 -30.23 16.12 1.12
C ARG A 119 -31.28 15.14 0.56
N VAL A 120 -31.06 13.84 0.80
CA VAL A 120 -31.93 12.75 0.32
C VAL A 120 -33.24 12.68 1.09
N SER A 121 -33.25 13.06 2.38
CA SER A 121 -34.42 12.93 3.24
C SER A 121 -34.61 14.09 4.22
N LEU A 122 -35.86 14.39 4.55
CA LEU A 122 -36.26 15.44 5.50
C LEU A 122 -36.63 14.90 6.90
N LEU A 123 -36.73 13.58 7.08
CA LEU A 123 -36.96 12.99 8.41
C LEU A 123 -35.68 13.02 9.26
N PRO A 124 -35.75 13.15 10.60
CA PRO A 124 -34.58 13.23 11.46
C PRO A 124 -34.10 11.89 12.05
N ASP A 125 -34.89 10.82 11.96
CA ASP A 125 -34.76 9.59 12.77
C ASP A 125 -34.18 8.39 12.00
N TRP A 126 -33.09 8.62 11.28
CA TRP A 126 -32.35 7.59 10.53
C TRP A 126 -31.42 6.76 11.43
N LEU A 127 -31.56 5.44 11.31
CA LEU A 127 -30.72 4.45 11.99
C LEU A 127 -29.44 4.20 11.18
N SER A 128 -29.59 3.96 9.87
CA SER A 128 -28.52 3.65 8.93
C SER A 128 -28.88 4.02 7.48
N PHE A 129 -27.86 4.23 6.66
CA PHE A 129 -27.96 4.41 5.21
C PHE A 129 -27.10 3.39 4.46
N SER A 130 -27.42 3.15 3.20
CA SER A 130 -26.62 2.36 2.27
C SER A 130 -26.81 2.85 0.83
N MET A 131 -25.78 2.72 0.01
CA MET A 131 -25.72 3.27 -1.34
C MET A 131 -25.09 2.26 -2.29
N LYS A 132 -25.68 2.09 -3.48
CA LYS A 132 -25.11 1.30 -4.59
C LYS A 132 -25.32 2.03 -5.91
N ARG A 133 -24.33 1.90 -6.79
CA ARG A 133 -24.29 2.46 -8.15
C ARG A 133 -24.83 1.42 -9.13
N MET A 134 -25.58 1.85 -10.15
CA MET A 134 -26.07 0.95 -11.19
C MET A 134 -24.99 0.68 -12.25
N GLU A 135 -24.94 -0.55 -12.77
CA GLU A 135 -23.88 -0.98 -13.71
C GLU A 135 -24.07 -0.46 -15.14
N VAL A 136 -25.32 -0.27 -15.58
CA VAL A 136 -25.66 0.06 -16.98
C VAL A 136 -25.92 1.55 -17.21
N GLU A 137 -26.10 2.32 -16.14
CA GLU A 137 -26.23 3.78 -16.19
C GLU A 137 -25.38 4.37 -15.05
N ASP A 138 -24.12 4.69 -15.36
CA ASP A 138 -23.10 5.19 -14.41
C ASP A 138 -23.55 6.43 -13.62
N GLU A 139 -24.49 7.21 -14.17
CA GLU A 139 -25.11 8.37 -13.52
C GLU A 139 -26.09 8.02 -12.38
N VAL A 140 -26.48 6.74 -12.22
CA VAL A 140 -27.65 6.35 -11.42
C VAL A 140 -27.25 5.57 -10.16
N PHE A 141 -27.76 6.03 -9.02
CA PHE A 141 -27.45 5.53 -7.69
C PHE A 141 -28.73 5.19 -6.93
N CYS A 142 -28.81 3.96 -6.45
CA CYS A 142 -29.85 3.54 -5.53
C CYS A 142 -29.37 3.76 -4.09
N ILE A 143 -30.18 4.44 -3.28
CA ILE A 143 -29.93 4.70 -1.86
C ILE A 143 -31.08 4.12 -1.05
N MET A 144 -30.75 3.35 -0.02
CA MET A 144 -31.70 2.87 0.98
C MET A 144 -31.35 3.45 2.34
N GLY A 145 -32.32 4.07 3.00
CA GLY A 145 -32.24 4.52 4.38
C GLY A 145 -33.22 3.76 5.25
N ARG A 146 -32.85 3.44 6.49
CA ARG A 146 -33.74 2.82 7.49
C ARG A 146 -33.99 3.77 8.65
N SER A 147 -35.25 3.94 9.04
CA SER A 147 -35.67 4.72 10.21
C SER A 147 -36.41 3.83 11.21
N GLN A 148 -36.76 4.36 12.39
CA GLN A 148 -37.67 3.66 13.31
C GLN A 148 -39.11 3.50 12.77
N ARG A 149 -39.48 4.22 11.70
CA ARG A 149 -40.84 4.26 11.13
C ARG A 149 -41.03 3.41 9.87
N GLY A 150 -39.94 2.86 9.32
CA GLY A 150 -39.92 2.22 8.02
C GLY A 150 -38.59 2.41 7.30
N SER A 151 -38.41 1.68 6.20
CA SER A 151 -37.26 1.80 5.30
C SER A 151 -37.71 2.45 3.99
N PHE A 152 -36.83 3.22 3.36
CA PHE A 152 -37.16 3.99 2.17
C PHE A 152 -36.04 3.85 1.14
N VAL A 153 -36.43 3.83 -0.14
CA VAL A 153 -35.50 3.77 -1.27
C VAL A 153 -35.69 4.98 -2.16
N TRP A 154 -34.58 5.64 -2.46
CA TRP A 154 -34.47 6.71 -3.44
C TRP A 154 -33.59 6.22 -4.58
N ILE A 155 -33.92 6.63 -5.80
CA ILE A 155 -33.03 6.45 -6.94
C ILE A 155 -32.67 7.83 -7.49
N LEU A 156 -31.41 8.20 -7.28
CA LEU A 156 -30.82 9.44 -7.77
C LEU A 156 -30.24 9.21 -9.14
N ARG A 157 -30.42 10.17 -10.05
CA ARG A 157 -29.65 10.29 -11.29
C ARG A 157 -28.90 11.61 -11.29
N MET A 158 -27.61 11.56 -11.56
CA MET A 158 -26.81 12.74 -11.89
C MET A 158 -27.17 13.25 -13.28
N LYS A 159 -27.14 14.56 -13.47
CA LYS A 159 -27.25 15.23 -14.77
C LYS A 159 -26.00 16.06 -15.05
N GLY A 160 -25.27 15.71 -16.10
CA GLY A 160 -24.19 16.51 -16.65
C GLY A 160 -23.54 15.79 -17.84
N GLU A 161 -23.42 16.46 -18.99
CA GLU A 161 -22.80 15.84 -20.17
C GLU A 161 -21.28 15.75 -20.02
N GLU A 162 -20.67 14.73 -20.64
CA GLU A 162 -19.20 14.62 -20.79
C GLU A 162 -18.57 15.79 -21.58
N SER A 163 -19.39 16.56 -22.31
CA SER A 163 -19.00 17.55 -23.32
C SER A 163 -18.97 19.02 -22.85
N VAL A 164 -19.65 19.39 -21.76
CA VAL A 164 -19.90 20.82 -21.44
C VAL A 164 -19.67 21.14 -19.95
N PRO A 165 -18.52 21.75 -19.57
CA PRO A 165 -18.17 22.00 -18.17
C PRO A 165 -18.84 23.25 -17.55
N SER A 166 -19.93 23.78 -18.13
CA SER A 166 -20.56 25.04 -17.70
C SER A 166 -21.82 24.89 -16.85
N SER A 167 -22.40 23.69 -16.76
CA SER A 167 -23.47 23.38 -15.82
C SER A 167 -22.93 22.68 -14.57
N SER A 168 -23.42 23.10 -13.40
CA SER A 168 -23.19 22.37 -12.14
C SER A 168 -23.93 21.03 -12.18
N PRO A 169 -23.29 19.89 -11.86
CA PRO A 169 -23.92 18.57 -11.99
C PRO A 169 -25.03 18.38 -10.97
N GLU A 170 -26.29 18.24 -11.40
CA GLU A 170 -27.45 18.14 -10.50
C GLU A 170 -27.83 16.69 -10.19
N PHE A 171 -28.24 16.42 -8.94
CA PHE A 171 -28.93 15.18 -8.58
C PHE A 171 -30.45 15.37 -8.67
N GLN A 172 -31.10 14.54 -9.50
CA GLN A 172 -32.54 14.41 -9.53
C GLN A 172 -32.96 13.07 -8.90
N ILE A 173 -33.91 13.11 -7.95
CA ILE A 173 -34.65 11.91 -7.55
C ILE A 173 -35.54 11.49 -8.74
N VAL A 174 -35.18 10.39 -9.40
CA VAL A 174 -35.97 9.77 -10.47
C VAL A 174 -37.20 9.09 -9.89
N SER A 175 -37.01 8.39 -8.77
CA SER A 175 -38.06 7.66 -8.08
C SER A 175 -37.77 7.53 -6.58
N PHE A 176 -38.85 7.39 -5.81
CA PHE A 176 -38.86 7.22 -4.36
C PHE A 176 -39.96 6.23 -4.01
N PHE A 177 -39.67 5.30 -3.10
CA PHE A 177 -40.61 4.25 -2.69
C PHE A 177 -40.54 4.02 -1.17
N PRO A 178 -41.69 3.88 -0.49
CA PRO A 178 -41.73 3.23 0.81
C PRO A 178 -41.35 1.76 0.63
N ALA A 179 -40.30 1.36 1.33
CA ALA A 179 -39.67 0.05 1.26
C ALA A 179 -39.80 -0.62 2.63
N ASP A 180 -40.97 -0.51 3.26
CA ASP A 180 -41.21 -1.05 4.60
C ASP A 180 -40.86 -2.54 4.68
N GLU A 181 -40.30 -2.95 5.82
CA GLU A 181 -39.64 -4.24 6.07
C GLU A 181 -38.38 -4.52 5.22
N MET A 182 -38.12 -3.80 4.13
CA MET A 182 -36.89 -3.96 3.34
C MET A 182 -35.66 -3.53 4.13
N SER A 183 -34.54 -4.19 3.87
CA SER A 183 -33.28 -3.97 4.58
C SER A 183 -32.03 -4.06 3.70
N PHE A 184 -32.05 -4.87 2.66
CA PHE A 184 -30.90 -5.06 1.76
C PHE A 184 -31.26 -4.66 0.33
N MET A 185 -30.23 -4.26 -0.41
CA MET A 185 -30.35 -3.71 -1.74
C MET A 185 -29.20 -4.22 -2.61
N SER A 186 -29.48 -4.56 -3.87
CA SER A 186 -28.45 -4.64 -4.91
C SER A 186 -28.99 -4.19 -6.25
N THR A 187 -28.06 -3.90 -7.15
CA THR A 187 -28.29 -3.59 -8.55
C THR A 187 -27.99 -4.82 -9.41
N TRP A 188 -28.60 -4.85 -10.59
CA TRP A 188 -28.20 -5.71 -11.70
C TRP A 188 -28.74 -5.09 -13.00
N ARG A 189 -27.86 -4.77 -13.94
CA ARG A 189 -28.22 -4.10 -15.20
C ARG A 189 -29.04 -2.81 -14.95
N LYS A 190 -30.34 -2.82 -15.28
CA LYS A 190 -31.31 -1.72 -15.09
C LYS A 190 -32.33 -1.96 -13.95
N GLN A 191 -32.10 -2.94 -13.09
CA GLN A 191 -32.98 -3.31 -11.99
C GLN A 191 -32.34 -3.02 -10.64
N ALA A 192 -33.19 -2.72 -9.65
CA ALA A 192 -32.85 -2.72 -8.24
C ALA A 192 -33.64 -3.81 -7.52
N ILE A 193 -32.97 -4.68 -6.78
CA ILE A 193 -33.60 -5.73 -5.97
C ILE A 193 -33.52 -5.34 -4.51
N LEU A 194 -34.66 -5.39 -3.84
CA LEU A 194 -34.82 -5.12 -2.40
C LEU A 194 -35.18 -6.42 -1.69
N ALA A 195 -34.58 -6.66 -0.52
CA ALA A 195 -34.84 -7.82 0.32
C ALA A 195 -35.12 -7.41 1.76
N GLY A 196 -36.16 -7.98 2.36
CA GLY A 196 -36.67 -7.59 3.67
C GLY A 196 -36.45 -8.58 4.81
N THR A 197 -36.57 -8.07 6.03
CA THR A 197 -36.45 -8.85 7.26
C THR A 197 -37.66 -9.75 7.52
N GLY A 198 -38.80 -9.50 6.88
CA GLY A 198 -39.93 -10.44 6.84
C GLY A 198 -39.75 -11.62 5.88
N GLY A 199 -38.64 -11.66 5.12
CA GLY A 199 -38.44 -12.61 4.02
C GLY A 199 -38.98 -12.12 2.67
N SER A 200 -39.80 -11.07 2.67
CA SER A 200 -40.36 -10.44 1.48
C SER A 200 -39.28 -9.83 0.57
N LEU A 201 -39.37 -10.06 -0.74
CA LEU A 201 -38.47 -9.53 -1.77
C LEU A 201 -39.26 -8.70 -2.78
N ARG A 202 -38.72 -7.55 -3.19
CA ARG A 202 -39.31 -6.69 -4.22
C ARG A 202 -38.29 -6.44 -5.32
N ILE A 203 -38.62 -6.84 -6.55
CA ILE A 203 -37.82 -6.52 -7.74
C ILE A 203 -38.42 -5.26 -8.39
N LEU A 204 -37.61 -4.20 -8.46
CA LEU A 204 -37.95 -2.97 -9.17
C LEU A 204 -37.44 -3.09 -10.62
N SER A 205 -38.38 -3.22 -11.55
CA SER A 205 -38.09 -3.32 -12.99
C SER A 205 -37.97 -1.94 -13.61
N ASP A 206 -36.89 -1.72 -14.35
CA ASP A 206 -36.59 -0.51 -15.12
C ASP A 206 -36.87 0.79 -14.34
N VAL A 207 -35.82 1.30 -13.71
CA VAL A 207 -35.80 2.40 -12.74
C VAL A 207 -36.56 3.66 -13.14
N GLY A 208 -36.76 3.93 -14.43
CA GLY A 208 -37.60 5.04 -14.93
C GLY A 208 -39.11 4.79 -14.88
N THR A 209 -39.57 3.53 -14.88
CA THR A 209 -40.98 3.15 -15.09
C THR A 209 -41.85 3.14 -13.84
N LYS A 210 -41.22 3.13 -12.64
CA LYS A 210 -41.87 2.94 -11.33
C LYS A 210 -42.61 1.59 -11.17
N THR A 211 -42.32 0.59 -12.00
CA THR A 211 -42.96 -0.73 -11.91
C THR A 211 -42.27 -1.65 -10.92
N ILE A 212 -43.06 -2.29 -10.05
CA ILE A 212 -42.63 -3.47 -9.28
C ILE A 212 -42.93 -4.68 -10.17
N SER A 213 -41.91 -5.42 -10.61
CA SER A 213 -42.09 -6.58 -11.51
C SER A 213 -42.50 -7.85 -10.75
N GLY A 214 -42.15 -7.93 -9.46
CA GLY A 214 -42.53 -9.03 -8.61
C GLY A 214 -42.39 -8.69 -7.13
N LEU A 215 -43.42 -9.06 -6.37
CA LEU A 215 -43.30 -9.37 -4.95
C LEU A 215 -43.06 -10.88 -4.86
N LEU A 216 -42.03 -11.30 -4.14
CA LEU A 216 -41.60 -12.68 -4.02
C LEU A 216 -41.32 -12.97 -2.54
N ASP A 217 -42.08 -13.86 -1.93
CA ASP A 217 -41.83 -14.22 -0.54
C ASP A 217 -40.71 -15.27 -0.45
N ALA A 218 -39.77 -15.07 0.47
CA ALA A 218 -39.02 -16.16 1.07
C ALA A 218 -39.96 -16.98 1.99
N ASP A 219 -39.62 -18.24 2.26
CA ASP A 219 -40.51 -19.11 3.04
C ASP A 219 -40.82 -18.47 4.41
N GLU A 220 -42.10 -18.53 4.80
CA GLU A 220 -42.65 -17.83 5.96
C GLU A 220 -41.79 -18.03 7.23
N GLY A 221 -41.50 -16.93 7.94
CA GLY A 221 -40.87 -16.94 9.26
C GLY A 221 -39.34 -16.79 9.29
N HIS A 222 -38.65 -16.69 8.14
CA HIS A 222 -37.18 -16.57 8.12
C HIS A 222 -36.67 -15.27 7.47
N SER A 223 -35.97 -14.47 8.26
CA SER A 223 -35.44 -13.17 7.83
C SER A 223 -34.22 -13.29 6.91
N VAL A 224 -34.16 -12.45 5.87
CA VAL A 224 -32.94 -12.25 5.07
C VAL A 224 -31.91 -11.50 5.90
N THR A 225 -30.66 -11.93 5.87
CA THR A 225 -29.54 -11.37 6.65
C THR A 225 -28.40 -10.83 5.79
N CYS A 226 -28.26 -11.31 4.55
CA CYS A 226 -27.37 -10.75 3.54
C CYS A 226 -27.86 -11.08 2.12
N PHE A 227 -27.53 -10.25 1.13
CA PHE A 227 -28.07 -10.33 -0.23
C PHE A 227 -26.96 -10.09 -1.28
N LEU A 228 -26.92 -10.92 -2.34
CA LEU A 228 -25.93 -10.84 -3.41
C LEU A 228 -26.55 -11.13 -4.80
N THR A 229 -26.27 -10.26 -5.78
CA THR A 229 -26.51 -10.51 -7.21
C THR A 229 -25.29 -11.19 -7.85
N VAL A 230 -25.50 -12.07 -8.83
CA VAL A 230 -24.41 -12.76 -9.56
C VAL A 230 -24.34 -12.20 -10.98
N GLU A 231 -23.43 -11.26 -11.24
CA GLU A 231 -23.31 -10.50 -12.50
C GLU A 231 -23.34 -11.39 -13.77
N ASP A 232 -22.55 -12.46 -13.77
CA ASP A 232 -22.43 -13.44 -14.88
C ASP A 232 -23.70 -14.28 -15.14
N ARG A 233 -24.74 -14.21 -14.29
CA ARG A 233 -25.88 -15.17 -14.30
C ARG A 233 -27.23 -14.49 -14.07
N ASP A 234 -28.29 -15.18 -14.49
CA ASP A 234 -29.69 -14.86 -14.15
C ASP A 234 -30.03 -15.39 -12.73
N ALA A 235 -29.28 -14.95 -11.72
CA ALA A 235 -29.38 -15.49 -10.36
C ALA A 235 -29.05 -14.48 -9.25
N PHE A 236 -29.80 -14.54 -8.16
CA PHE A 236 -29.48 -13.88 -6.90
C PHE A 236 -29.45 -14.88 -5.74
N ILE A 237 -28.74 -14.50 -4.69
CA ILE A 237 -28.41 -15.34 -3.54
C ILE A 237 -28.84 -14.62 -2.25
N LEU A 238 -29.64 -15.30 -1.44
CA LEU A 238 -30.12 -14.83 -0.14
C LEU A 238 -29.42 -15.61 0.97
N GLY A 239 -28.80 -14.94 1.92
CA GLY A 239 -28.47 -15.53 3.22
C GLY A 239 -29.62 -15.27 4.20
N ARG A 240 -29.96 -16.28 5.01
CA ARG A 240 -31.05 -16.23 5.99
C ARG A 240 -30.54 -16.39 7.41
N SER A 241 -31.40 -16.00 8.36
CA SER A 241 -31.17 -16.18 9.79
C SER A 241 -31.16 -17.63 10.28
N ASP A 242 -31.73 -18.57 9.52
CA ASP A 242 -31.69 -20.03 9.78
C ASP A 242 -30.48 -20.73 9.14
N GLY A 243 -29.47 -19.99 8.68
CA GLY A 243 -28.26 -20.54 8.06
C GLY A 243 -28.46 -21.18 6.69
N ALA A 244 -29.67 -21.06 6.13
CA ALA A 244 -29.95 -21.44 4.77
C ALA A 244 -29.53 -20.33 3.79
N ILE A 245 -28.91 -20.74 2.68
CA ILE A 245 -28.64 -19.87 1.54
C ILE A 245 -29.61 -20.26 0.42
N ASP A 246 -30.52 -19.36 0.05
CA ASP A 246 -31.53 -19.59 -0.99
C ASP A 246 -31.05 -18.96 -2.31
N VAL A 247 -30.86 -19.79 -3.34
CA VAL A 247 -30.43 -19.33 -4.68
C VAL A 247 -31.62 -19.35 -5.60
N ARG A 248 -32.01 -18.16 -6.09
CA ARG A 248 -33.20 -17.93 -6.91
C ARG A 248 -32.81 -17.42 -8.30
N ARG A 249 -33.58 -17.80 -9.33
CA ARG A 249 -33.47 -17.24 -10.68
C ARG A 249 -33.96 -15.80 -10.63
N GLN A 250 -33.24 -14.87 -11.25
CA GLN A 250 -33.58 -13.46 -11.16
C GLN A 250 -34.79 -13.07 -12.03
N SER A 251 -34.89 -13.63 -13.24
CA SER A 251 -35.97 -13.36 -14.19
C SER A 251 -37.35 -13.84 -13.77
N SER A 252 -37.46 -14.93 -13.01
CA SER A 252 -38.73 -15.51 -12.55
C SER A 252 -38.93 -15.49 -11.03
N GLY A 253 -37.88 -15.22 -10.25
CA GLY A 253 -37.90 -15.33 -8.79
C GLY A 253 -37.92 -16.76 -8.24
N GLU A 254 -37.99 -17.78 -9.11
CA GLU A 254 -38.09 -19.18 -8.72
C GLU A 254 -36.84 -19.66 -7.98
N ARG A 255 -37.01 -20.47 -6.94
CA ARG A 255 -35.93 -21.16 -6.25
C ARG A 255 -35.25 -22.18 -7.17
N VAL A 256 -33.95 -22.02 -7.38
CA VAL A 256 -33.10 -22.97 -8.10
C VAL A 256 -32.64 -24.08 -7.15
N PHE A 257 -32.17 -23.71 -5.95
CA PHE A 257 -31.85 -24.65 -4.86
C PHE A 257 -31.71 -23.94 -3.51
N LEU A 258 -31.88 -24.70 -2.41
CA LEU A 258 -31.70 -24.24 -1.04
C LEU A 258 -30.49 -24.93 -0.40
N LEU A 259 -29.51 -24.15 0.06
CA LEU A 259 -28.32 -24.61 0.75
C LEU A 259 -28.44 -24.39 2.26
N ARG A 260 -29.11 -25.31 2.97
CA ARG A 260 -28.99 -25.40 4.44
C ARG A 260 -27.58 -25.87 4.79
N ARG A 261 -26.70 -24.94 5.18
CA ARG A 261 -25.25 -25.19 5.31
C ARG A 261 -24.63 -24.56 6.54
N HIS A 262 -25.07 -23.36 6.91
CA HIS A 262 -24.81 -22.80 8.23
C HIS A 262 -25.89 -23.31 9.20
N SER A 263 -25.52 -23.44 10.47
CA SER A 263 -26.37 -23.77 11.62
C SER A 263 -27.02 -22.55 12.26
N GLY A 264 -26.41 -21.37 12.13
CA GLY A 264 -26.96 -20.07 12.48
C GLY A 264 -26.83 -19.08 11.32
N ARG A 265 -27.10 -17.79 11.60
CA ARG A 265 -27.35 -16.78 10.56
C ARG A 265 -26.17 -16.55 9.63
N VAL A 266 -26.44 -16.49 8.32
CA VAL A 266 -25.44 -16.11 7.32
C VAL A 266 -25.16 -14.61 7.43
N VAL A 267 -23.91 -14.19 7.56
CA VAL A 267 -23.52 -12.78 7.78
C VAL A 267 -22.97 -12.15 6.49
N HIS A 268 -22.09 -12.86 5.78
CA HIS A 268 -21.48 -12.38 4.53
C HIS A 268 -21.48 -13.44 3.42
N MET A 269 -21.58 -12.98 2.17
CA MET A 269 -21.53 -13.82 0.98
C MET A 269 -20.79 -13.10 -0.16
N LEU A 270 -20.05 -13.87 -0.95
CA LEU A 270 -19.27 -13.41 -2.11
C LEU A 270 -19.26 -14.51 -3.17
N CYS A 271 -19.57 -14.19 -4.42
CA CYS A 271 -19.58 -15.17 -5.51
C CYS A 271 -18.51 -14.81 -6.55
N VAL A 272 -17.56 -15.72 -6.76
CA VAL A 272 -16.53 -15.61 -7.79
C VAL A 272 -16.84 -16.64 -8.88
N LYS A 273 -17.38 -16.17 -10.01
CA LYS A 273 -17.88 -17.00 -11.13
C LYS A 273 -18.96 -18.01 -10.68
N ASN A 274 -18.57 -19.27 -10.45
CA ASN A 274 -19.45 -20.36 -10.03
C ASN A 274 -19.27 -20.74 -8.54
N PHE A 275 -18.40 -20.05 -7.81
CA PHE A 275 -17.98 -20.42 -6.46
C PHE A 275 -18.45 -19.36 -5.47
N LEU A 276 -19.35 -19.76 -4.57
CA LEU A 276 -19.84 -18.97 -3.45
C LEU A 276 -18.97 -19.22 -2.23
N LEU A 277 -18.39 -18.15 -1.70
CA LEU A 277 -17.84 -18.06 -0.36
C LEU A 277 -18.91 -17.44 0.56
N SER A 278 -19.13 -18.06 1.72
CA SER A 278 -20.13 -17.59 2.69
C SER A 278 -19.60 -17.74 4.12
N ALA A 279 -19.90 -16.77 4.98
CA ALA A 279 -19.61 -16.78 6.41
C ALA A 279 -20.92 -16.65 7.20
N GLY A 280 -21.00 -17.32 8.35
CA GLY A 280 -22.21 -17.40 9.15
C GLY A 280 -21.97 -17.93 10.56
N GLU A 281 -22.79 -17.44 11.49
CA GLU A 281 -22.70 -17.65 12.93
C GLU A 281 -22.97 -19.11 13.32
N ASP A 282 -21.90 -19.92 13.36
CA ASP A 282 -21.99 -21.33 13.70
C ASP A 282 -21.23 -21.68 14.97
N GLY A 283 -21.84 -22.55 15.75
CA GLY A 283 -21.27 -23.09 16.97
C GLY A 283 -22.37 -23.59 17.91
N PRO A 284 -22.06 -24.55 18.81
CA PRO A 284 -22.97 -24.89 19.88
C PRO A 284 -23.05 -23.73 20.88
N MET A 285 -24.27 -23.25 21.14
CA MET A 285 -24.56 -22.52 22.38
C MET A 285 -24.69 -23.54 23.52
N PRO A 286 -24.18 -23.27 24.73
CA PRO A 286 -23.51 -22.05 25.19
C PRO A 286 -21.97 -22.13 25.13
N ALA A 287 -21.32 -20.96 25.25
CA ALA A 287 -19.88 -20.79 25.50
C ALA A 287 -18.87 -21.20 24.38
N GLY A 288 -19.05 -20.69 23.16
CA GLY A 288 -17.89 -20.22 22.37
C GLY A 288 -17.47 -20.96 21.09
N GLY A 289 -18.41 -21.23 20.15
CA GLY A 289 -18.08 -21.34 18.70
C GLY A 289 -18.20 -19.96 18.02
N ARG A 290 -17.41 -19.50 17.03
CA ARG A 290 -16.48 -20.10 16.02
C ARG A 290 -17.12 -20.57 14.68
N GLU A 291 -17.41 -19.61 13.78
CA GLU A 291 -17.66 -19.86 12.34
C GLU A 291 -16.51 -20.69 11.70
N CYS A 292 -16.58 -21.41 10.58
CA CYS A 292 -17.60 -21.70 9.56
C CYS A 292 -17.71 -20.81 8.31
N VAL A 293 -16.57 -20.30 7.82
CA VAL A 293 -16.42 -19.93 6.39
C VAL A 293 -16.63 -21.17 5.51
N ARG A 294 -17.47 -21.09 4.46
CA ARG A 294 -17.80 -22.22 3.56
C ARG A 294 -17.74 -21.87 2.07
N PHE A 295 -17.27 -22.85 1.29
CA PHE A 295 -17.19 -22.82 -0.16
C PHE A 295 -18.25 -23.73 -0.78
N ALA A 296 -19.09 -23.21 -1.68
CA ALA A 296 -20.11 -23.96 -2.41
C ALA A 296 -20.08 -23.64 -3.91
N ASN A 297 -20.46 -24.58 -4.76
CA ASN A 297 -20.59 -24.38 -6.20
C ASN A 297 -22.04 -24.05 -6.57
N ILE A 298 -22.29 -22.83 -7.08
CA ILE A 298 -23.64 -22.36 -7.41
C ILE A 298 -24.19 -22.90 -8.74
N ALA A 299 -23.38 -23.60 -9.54
CA ALA A 299 -23.85 -24.26 -10.76
C ALA A 299 -24.53 -25.61 -10.48
N ASN A 300 -24.34 -26.20 -9.28
CA ASN A 300 -24.90 -27.51 -8.93
C ASN A 300 -25.30 -27.67 -7.44
N GLY A 301 -25.22 -26.62 -6.62
CA GLY A 301 -25.58 -26.64 -5.20
C GLY A 301 -24.65 -27.48 -4.30
N ARG A 302 -23.50 -27.94 -4.80
CA ARG A 302 -22.59 -28.80 -4.05
C ARG A 302 -21.73 -27.98 -3.08
N LEU A 303 -21.75 -28.36 -1.80
CA LEU A 303 -20.73 -27.90 -0.84
C LEU A 303 -19.37 -28.49 -1.25
N LEU A 304 -18.34 -27.64 -1.28
CA LEU A 304 -16.98 -28.01 -1.67
C LEU A 304 -16.09 -28.17 -0.44
N GLY A 305 -16.11 -27.19 0.48
CA GLY A 305 -15.31 -27.18 1.71
C GLY A 305 -15.83 -26.23 2.78
N SER A 306 -15.29 -26.34 3.99
CA SER A 306 -15.67 -25.56 5.17
C SER A 306 -14.50 -25.41 6.13
N PHE A 307 -14.32 -24.21 6.70
CA PHE A 307 -13.20 -23.83 7.55
C PHE A 307 -13.67 -23.17 8.84
N THR A 308 -13.02 -23.49 9.95
CA THR A 308 -13.24 -22.83 11.24
C THR A 308 -12.24 -21.69 11.44
N THR A 309 -12.74 -20.50 11.74
CA THR A 309 -12.01 -19.21 11.82
C THR A 309 -12.52 -18.38 13.01
N ALA A 310 -11.99 -17.17 13.19
CA ALA A 310 -12.69 -16.13 13.93
C ALA A 310 -13.90 -15.60 13.12
N PRO A 311 -14.88 -14.92 13.76
CA PRO A 311 -16.03 -14.33 13.05
C PRO A 311 -15.61 -13.35 11.95
N VAL A 312 -16.28 -13.39 10.80
CA VAL A 312 -16.04 -12.52 9.64
C VAL A 312 -16.90 -11.25 9.73
N ASN A 313 -16.22 -10.10 9.79
CA ASN A 313 -16.85 -8.77 9.82
C ASN A 313 -16.97 -8.13 8.43
N CYS A 314 -16.12 -8.54 7.48
CA CYS A 314 -16.12 -8.01 6.12
C CYS A 314 -15.48 -9.00 5.14
N LEU A 315 -15.89 -8.95 3.87
CA LEU A 315 -15.53 -9.93 2.84
C LEU A 315 -15.46 -9.26 1.46
N THR A 316 -14.40 -9.50 0.69
CA THR A 316 -14.22 -8.98 -0.68
C THR A 316 -13.43 -9.93 -1.58
N HIS A 317 -13.31 -9.61 -2.88
CA HIS A 317 -12.43 -10.32 -3.83
C HIS A 317 -11.41 -9.38 -4.48
N ARG A 318 -10.23 -9.93 -4.84
CA ARG A 318 -9.20 -9.20 -5.59
C ARG A 318 -9.60 -9.12 -7.06
N LEU A 319 -9.72 -7.90 -7.60
CA LEU A 319 -10.00 -7.65 -9.01
C LEU A 319 -8.80 -8.07 -9.90
N SER A 320 -9.05 -8.38 -11.16
CA SER A 320 -8.03 -8.84 -12.12
C SER A 320 -7.58 -7.74 -13.09
N ARG A 321 -6.37 -7.88 -13.64
CA ARG A 321 -5.87 -7.08 -14.78
C ARG A 321 -6.87 -7.18 -15.94
N CYS A 322 -7.32 -6.03 -16.46
CA CYS A 322 -8.36 -5.96 -17.50
C CYS A 322 -7.83 -6.21 -18.91
N ASP A 323 -6.52 -6.14 -19.08
CA ASP A 323 -5.88 -6.13 -20.38
C ASP A 323 -5.84 -7.55 -20.97
N GLU A 324 -6.28 -7.67 -22.22
CA GLU A 324 -6.31 -8.87 -23.07
C GLU A 324 -7.38 -9.97 -22.86
N SER A 325 -8.34 -9.88 -21.92
CA SER A 325 -9.57 -10.73 -22.03
C SER A 325 -10.80 -10.25 -21.25
N PRO A 326 -12.03 -10.43 -21.77
CA PRO A 326 -13.27 -9.94 -21.15
C PRO A 326 -13.79 -10.77 -19.96
N LEU A 327 -13.08 -11.83 -19.54
CA LEU A 327 -13.52 -12.73 -18.45
C LEU A 327 -12.32 -13.30 -17.69
N ARG A 328 -11.93 -12.72 -16.55
CA ARG A 328 -10.91 -13.34 -15.69
C ARG A 328 -10.81 -12.87 -14.23
N PHE A 329 -11.93 -12.68 -13.51
CA PHE A 329 -11.94 -12.49 -12.04
C PHE A 329 -10.86 -13.34 -11.37
N SER A 330 -10.03 -12.72 -10.54
CA SER A 330 -9.02 -13.46 -9.79
C SER A 330 -9.73 -14.42 -8.83
N HIS A 331 -9.13 -15.57 -8.59
CA HIS A 331 -9.68 -16.58 -7.68
C HIS A 331 -9.43 -16.24 -6.20
N LEU A 332 -8.92 -15.03 -5.91
CA LEU A 332 -8.49 -14.63 -4.58
C LEU A 332 -9.59 -13.84 -3.87
N ALA A 333 -10.03 -14.36 -2.72
CA ALA A 333 -10.96 -13.70 -1.80
C ALA A 333 -10.27 -13.34 -0.49
N LEU A 334 -10.79 -12.34 0.21
CA LEU A 334 -10.23 -11.78 1.44
C LEU A 334 -11.33 -11.60 2.48
N THR A 335 -11.18 -12.21 3.65
CA THR A 335 -12.02 -12.00 4.83
C THR A 335 -11.30 -11.17 5.87
N GLY A 336 -11.95 -10.15 6.42
CA GLY A 336 -11.52 -9.45 7.63
C GLY A 336 -12.28 -9.98 8.85
N HIS A 337 -11.55 -10.31 9.91
CA HIS A 337 -12.09 -11.01 11.08
C HIS A 337 -12.11 -10.14 12.35
N ALA A 338 -12.96 -10.52 13.30
CA ALA A 338 -13.11 -9.86 14.59
C ALA A 338 -11.88 -10.00 15.52
N ASP A 339 -10.96 -10.93 15.24
CA ASP A 339 -9.69 -11.10 15.97
C ASP A 339 -8.53 -10.24 15.40
N GLY A 340 -8.81 -9.34 14.46
CA GLY A 340 -7.81 -8.49 13.80
C GLY A 340 -7.03 -9.16 12.68
N LYS A 341 -7.32 -10.43 12.36
CA LYS A 341 -6.70 -11.11 11.23
C LYS A 341 -7.45 -10.81 9.94
N VAL A 342 -6.72 -10.74 8.84
CA VAL A 342 -7.26 -10.88 7.49
C VAL A 342 -6.85 -12.26 6.98
N MET A 343 -7.69 -12.96 6.21
CA MET A 343 -7.30 -14.22 5.57
C MET A 343 -7.45 -14.13 4.05
N LEU A 344 -6.40 -14.57 3.34
CA LEU A 344 -6.37 -14.68 1.88
C LEU A 344 -6.72 -16.10 1.47
N TRP A 345 -7.75 -16.25 0.64
CA TRP A 345 -8.30 -17.52 0.18
C TRP A 345 -8.13 -17.68 -1.33
N ASP A 346 -7.73 -18.86 -1.79
CA ASP A 346 -8.01 -19.29 -3.17
C ASP A 346 -9.36 -20.02 -3.19
N VAL A 347 -10.32 -19.40 -3.88
CA VAL A 347 -11.69 -19.87 -4.04
C VAL A 347 -11.80 -21.08 -4.97
N LEU A 348 -10.81 -21.31 -5.85
CA LEU A 348 -10.79 -22.49 -6.73
C LEU A 348 -10.24 -23.73 -6.04
N SER A 349 -9.07 -23.65 -5.41
CA SER A 349 -8.55 -24.77 -4.59
C SER A 349 -9.28 -24.95 -3.27
N GLN A 350 -10.06 -23.95 -2.84
CA GLN A 350 -10.75 -23.88 -1.54
C GLN A 350 -9.76 -23.96 -0.37
N GLN A 351 -8.69 -23.16 -0.41
CA GLN A 351 -7.65 -23.13 0.62
C GLN A 351 -7.40 -21.72 1.13
N SER A 352 -7.21 -21.57 2.43
CA SER A 352 -6.53 -20.40 3.02
C SER A 352 -5.07 -20.42 2.54
N LEU A 353 -4.70 -19.48 1.68
CA LEU A 353 -3.32 -19.32 1.23
C LEU A 353 -2.45 -18.71 2.32
N HIS A 354 -2.98 -17.69 3.02
CA HIS A 354 -2.26 -16.93 4.05
C HIS A 354 -3.19 -16.34 5.10
N ILE A 355 -2.64 -16.23 6.31
CA ILE A 355 -3.18 -15.39 7.37
C ILE A 355 -2.35 -14.11 7.36
N LEU A 356 -3.02 -12.98 7.13
CA LEU A 356 -2.48 -11.64 7.03
C LEU A 356 -2.66 -10.98 8.40
N GLU A 357 -1.64 -11.11 9.26
CA GLU A 357 -1.68 -10.63 10.65
C GLU A 357 -1.15 -9.19 10.76
N GLY A 358 -1.81 -8.37 11.58
CA GLY A 358 -1.32 -7.02 11.85
C GLY A 358 -2.26 -6.08 12.60
N HIS A 359 -3.59 -6.12 12.36
CA HIS A 359 -4.50 -5.24 13.11
C HIS A 359 -4.55 -5.65 14.58
N ARG A 360 -4.64 -4.66 15.46
CA ARG A 360 -4.62 -4.83 16.92
C ARG A 360 -6.02 -4.90 17.55
N ALA A 361 -7.05 -4.76 16.71
CA ALA A 361 -8.47 -4.88 17.03
C ALA A 361 -9.22 -5.38 15.79
N ALA A 362 -10.54 -5.57 15.90
CA ALA A 362 -11.37 -6.14 14.86
C ALA A 362 -11.23 -5.40 13.51
N VAL A 363 -11.16 -6.16 12.41
CA VAL A 363 -11.20 -5.59 11.05
C VAL A 363 -12.64 -5.16 10.77
N CYS A 364 -12.84 -3.91 10.36
CA CYS A 364 -14.18 -3.32 10.18
C CYS A 364 -14.55 -3.10 8.70
N ALA A 365 -13.57 -2.92 7.82
CA ALA A 365 -13.79 -2.81 6.38
C ALA A 365 -12.61 -3.41 5.59
N ILE A 366 -12.89 -3.95 4.40
CA ILE A 366 -11.87 -4.46 3.47
C ILE A 366 -12.27 -4.21 2.02
N THR A 367 -11.30 -3.82 1.20
CA THR A 367 -11.46 -3.57 -0.24
C THR A 367 -10.21 -4.03 -1.00
N ALA A 368 -10.30 -4.29 -2.30
CA ALA A 368 -9.17 -4.76 -3.10
C ALA A 368 -9.27 -4.38 -4.57
N ASN A 369 -8.13 -4.01 -5.16
CA ASN A 369 -7.97 -3.82 -6.61
C ASN A 369 -7.10 -4.95 -7.18
N ARG A 370 -6.32 -4.65 -8.22
CA ARG A 370 -5.44 -5.61 -8.90
C ARG A 370 -4.10 -5.82 -8.18
N LEU A 371 -3.55 -4.75 -7.60
CA LEU A 371 -2.19 -4.69 -7.07
C LEU A 371 -2.16 -4.80 -5.54
N CYS A 372 -3.18 -4.27 -4.86
CA CYS A 372 -3.26 -4.29 -3.41
C CYS A 372 -4.67 -4.57 -2.89
N ALA A 373 -4.74 -5.01 -1.64
CA ALA A 373 -5.93 -4.90 -0.80
C ALA A 373 -5.69 -3.90 0.32
N VAL A 374 -6.76 -3.28 0.81
CA VAL A 374 -6.73 -2.41 1.98
C VAL A 374 -7.74 -2.92 3.00
N SER A 375 -7.29 -3.16 4.22
CA SER A 375 -8.14 -3.40 5.39
C SER A 375 -8.09 -2.20 6.34
N ALA A 376 -9.19 -1.91 7.01
CA ALA A 376 -9.26 -0.98 8.13
C ALA A 376 -9.70 -1.71 9.39
N GLY A 377 -9.16 -1.30 10.53
CA GLY A 377 -9.49 -1.85 11.85
C GLY A 377 -10.10 -0.83 12.80
N GLU A 378 -10.70 -1.34 13.87
CA GLU A 378 -11.04 -0.57 15.07
C GLU A 378 -9.79 -0.05 15.81
N ASP A 379 -8.59 -0.47 15.40
CA ASP A 379 -7.30 0.04 15.89
C ASP A 379 -6.91 1.41 15.32
N ALA A 380 -7.81 2.08 14.58
CA ALA A 380 -7.57 3.33 13.86
C ALA A 380 -6.32 3.25 12.95
N THR A 381 -6.17 2.13 12.24
CA THR A 381 -5.19 1.98 11.16
C THR A 381 -5.84 1.45 9.88
N CYS A 382 -5.25 1.81 8.74
CA CYS A 382 -5.46 1.11 7.48
C CYS A 382 -4.18 0.33 7.15
N ARG A 383 -4.31 -0.90 6.65
CA ARG A 383 -3.19 -1.75 6.25
C ARG A 383 -3.33 -2.11 4.78
N VAL A 384 -2.26 -1.91 4.02
CA VAL A 384 -2.20 -2.14 2.59
C VAL A 384 -1.38 -3.40 2.34
N TRP A 385 -2.01 -4.37 1.70
CA TRP A 385 -1.47 -5.69 1.39
C TRP A 385 -1.19 -5.72 -0.11
N ARG A 386 0.04 -5.34 -0.51
CA ARG A 386 0.47 -5.39 -1.91
C ARG A 386 0.71 -6.84 -2.30
N PHE A 387 0.08 -7.30 -3.37
CA PHE A 387 0.27 -8.64 -3.93
C PHE A 387 1.19 -8.59 -5.14
N VAL A 388 2.25 -9.41 -5.13
CA VAL A 388 3.22 -9.50 -6.22
C VAL A 388 3.26 -10.93 -6.74
N ASP A 389 3.04 -11.14 -8.04
CA ASP A 389 3.07 -12.49 -8.60
C ASP A 389 4.53 -12.95 -8.77
N VAL A 390 4.94 -13.99 -8.05
CA VAL A 390 6.35 -14.46 -7.98
C VAL A 390 6.88 -14.90 -9.35
N HIS A 391 5.98 -15.30 -10.25
CA HIS A 391 6.29 -15.61 -11.65
C HIS A 391 6.67 -14.39 -12.51
N VAL A 392 6.35 -13.18 -12.06
CA VAL A 392 6.79 -11.91 -12.67
C VAL A 392 8.16 -11.53 -12.13
N LEU A 393 8.30 -11.44 -10.79
CA LEU A 393 9.58 -11.18 -10.13
C LEU A 393 10.69 -12.09 -10.64
N ARG A 394 10.45 -13.42 -10.66
CA ARG A 394 11.44 -14.39 -11.14
C ARG A 394 11.84 -14.17 -12.60
N LYS A 395 10.94 -13.71 -13.47
CA LYS A 395 11.27 -13.40 -14.87
C LYS A 395 12.09 -12.12 -14.98
N GLU A 396 11.76 -11.11 -14.19
CA GLU A 396 12.50 -9.85 -14.12
C GLU A 396 13.90 -10.09 -13.55
N GLU A 397 14.04 -10.93 -12.52
CA GLU A 397 15.33 -11.41 -11.98
C GLU A 397 16.13 -12.21 -13.02
N GLU A 398 15.51 -13.19 -13.70
CA GLU A 398 16.16 -13.99 -14.75
C GLU A 398 16.59 -13.10 -15.95
N GLU A 399 15.83 -12.06 -16.30
CA GLU A 399 16.20 -11.08 -17.33
C GLU A 399 17.33 -10.14 -16.87
N VAL A 400 17.29 -9.63 -15.63
CA VAL A 400 18.35 -8.79 -15.05
C VAL A 400 19.66 -9.58 -14.92
N GLN A 401 19.61 -10.84 -14.47
CA GLN A 401 20.79 -11.71 -14.44
C GLN A 401 21.32 -12.00 -15.86
N SER A 402 20.43 -12.23 -16.83
CA SER A 402 20.79 -12.41 -18.26
C SER A 402 21.45 -11.16 -18.87
N LYS A 403 20.99 -9.97 -18.51
CA LYS A 403 21.59 -8.68 -18.93
C LYS A 403 22.95 -8.46 -18.25
N ARG A 404 23.04 -8.64 -16.93
CA ARG A 404 24.30 -8.53 -16.16
C ARG A 404 25.38 -9.46 -16.67
N LYS A 405 25.05 -10.73 -16.93
CA LYS A 405 26.02 -11.69 -17.49
C LYS A 405 26.57 -11.21 -18.84
N LYS A 406 25.72 -10.67 -19.72
CA LYS A 406 26.17 -10.10 -21.00
C LYS A 406 27.01 -8.84 -20.82
N ALA A 407 26.71 -7.99 -19.82
CA ALA A 407 27.53 -6.84 -19.48
C ALA A 407 28.94 -7.26 -19.00
N GLU A 408 29.05 -8.33 -18.21
CA GLU A 408 30.34 -8.91 -17.81
C GLU A 408 31.09 -9.53 -18.99
N GLU A 409 30.42 -10.30 -19.85
CA GLU A 409 31.00 -10.88 -21.07
C GLU A 409 31.59 -9.79 -21.99
N ARG A 410 30.84 -8.72 -22.30
CA ARG A 410 31.34 -7.58 -23.08
C ARG A 410 32.41 -6.77 -22.33
N GLY A 411 32.33 -6.71 -21.01
CA GLY A 411 33.35 -6.10 -20.15
C GLY A 411 34.71 -6.81 -20.25
N GLU A 412 34.74 -8.13 -20.32
CA GLU A 412 36.00 -8.88 -20.52
C GLU A 412 36.56 -8.75 -21.95
N GLU A 413 35.69 -8.78 -22.98
CA GLU A 413 36.10 -8.45 -24.35
C GLU A 413 36.72 -7.04 -24.43
N GLY A 414 36.10 -6.05 -23.79
CA GLY A 414 36.61 -4.68 -23.67
C GLY A 414 37.98 -4.62 -23.01
N LYS A 415 38.18 -5.34 -21.89
CA LYS A 415 39.48 -5.46 -21.20
C LYS A 415 40.54 -6.15 -22.07
N GLU A 416 40.16 -7.09 -22.92
CA GLU A 416 41.10 -7.75 -23.84
C GLU A 416 41.51 -6.83 -25.01
N LEU A 417 40.56 -6.08 -25.58
CA LEU A 417 40.87 -5.05 -26.58
C LEU A 417 41.67 -3.88 -26.01
N TYR A 418 41.45 -3.50 -24.75
CA TYR A 418 42.26 -2.52 -24.02
C TYR A 418 43.72 -2.96 -23.91
N ARG A 419 43.96 -4.21 -23.47
CA ARG A 419 45.31 -4.82 -23.43
C ARG A 419 45.98 -4.87 -24.81
N LYS A 420 45.19 -5.05 -25.88
CA LYS A 420 45.63 -4.98 -27.28
C LYS A 420 45.78 -3.54 -27.83
N LYS A 421 45.68 -2.51 -26.98
CA LYS A 421 45.71 -1.06 -27.32
C LYS A 421 44.66 -0.61 -28.36
N LYS A 422 43.55 -1.34 -28.50
CA LYS A 422 42.46 -1.04 -29.45
C LYS A 422 41.37 -0.19 -28.78
N PHE A 423 41.77 0.94 -28.21
CA PHE A 423 40.96 1.74 -27.28
C PHE A 423 39.58 2.15 -27.82
N SER A 424 39.46 2.47 -29.12
CA SER A 424 38.18 2.85 -29.73
C SER A 424 37.14 1.72 -29.77
N ARG A 425 37.57 0.45 -29.88
CA ARG A 425 36.69 -0.73 -29.80
C ARG A 425 36.51 -1.23 -28.37
N ALA A 426 37.49 -0.99 -27.50
CA ALA A 426 37.32 -1.23 -26.07
C ALA A 426 36.25 -0.29 -25.47
N LEU A 427 36.27 0.99 -25.88
CA LEU A 427 35.31 2.01 -25.47
C LEU A 427 33.86 1.60 -25.81
N SER A 428 33.59 1.20 -27.06
CA SER A 428 32.23 0.80 -27.46
C SER A 428 31.73 -0.41 -26.65
N LEU A 429 32.58 -1.41 -26.40
CA LEU A 429 32.22 -2.57 -25.58
C LEU A 429 31.95 -2.21 -24.11
N PHE A 430 32.67 -1.24 -23.55
CA PHE A 430 32.39 -0.73 -22.20
C PHE A 430 31.12 0.13 -22.14
N GLN A 431 30.76 0.83 -23.22
CA GLN A 431 29.48 1.54 -23.33
C GLN A 431 28.31 0.56 -23.47
N GLU A 432 28.40 -0.41 -24.40
CA GLU A 432 27.42 -1.51 -24.54
C GLU A 432 27.22 -2.27 -23.22
N ALA A 433 28.29 -2.47 -22.42
CA ALA A 433 28.17 -3.10 -21.11
C ALA A 433 27.51 -2.20 -20.05
N GLY A 434 27.76 -0.89 -20.07
CA GLY A 434 27.08 0.08 -19.18
C GLY A 434 25.59 0.24 -19.50
N GLU A 435 25.20 0.15 -20.77
CA GLU A 435 23.79 0.10 -21.19
C GLU A 435 23.07 -1.18 -20.74
N LEU A 436 23.81 -2.29 -20.58
CA LEU A 436 23.28 -3.59 -20.13
C LEU A 436 23.19 -3.74 -18.61
N ASP A 437 24.09 -3.12 -17.83
CA ASP A 437 24.00 -3.06 -16.36
C ASP A 437 24.31 -1.65 -15.82
N PRO A 438 23.35 -0.71 -15.89
CA PRO A 438 23.55 0.68 -15.47
C PRO A 438 23.95 0.87 -13.99
N ALA A 439 23.68 -0.13 -13.14
CA ALA A 439 24.06 -0.12 -11.73
C ALA A 439 25.56 -0.42 -11.50
N SER A 440 26.29 -0.90 -12.50
CA SER A 440 27.69 -1.32 -12.36
C SER A 440 28.66 -0.24 -12.82
N ALA A 441 29.11 0.59 -11.87
CA ALA A 441 30.14 1.63 -12.06
C ALA A 441 31.44 1.11 -12.71
N LYS A 442 31.69 -0.21 -12.70
CA LYS A 442 32.84 -0.87 -13.33
C LYS A 442 32.94 -0.58 -14.84
N HIS A 443 31.81 -0.50 -15.55
CA HIS A 443 31.79 -0.32 -17.01
C HIS A 443 32.10 1.13 -17.44
N PRO A 444 31.38 2.18 -16.97
CA PRO A 444 31.75 3.57 -17.28
C PRO A 444 33.14 3.93 -16.78
N LEU A 445 33.60 3.36 -15.65
CA LEU A 445 34.97 3.58 -15.16
C LEU A 445 36.01 3.08 -16.18
N ASN A 446 35.80 1.91 -16.79
CA ASN A 446 36.70 1.37 -17.80
C ASN A 446 36.59 2.11 -19.15
N ALA A 447 35.40 2.59 -19.52
CA ALA A 447 35.24 3.52 -20.65
C ALA A 447 36.04 4.83 -20.45
N ALA A 448 36.05 5.38 -19.23
CA ALA A 448 36.84 6.57 -18.89
C ALA A 448 38.36 6.35 -19.09
N ALA A 449 38.89 5.16 -18.81
CA ALA A 449 40.28 4.82 -19.14
C ALA A 449 40.55 4.82 -20.66
N CYS A 450 39.64 4.28 -21.47
CA CYS A 450 39.74 4.36 -22.93
C CYS A 450 39.75 5.81 -23.42
N LEU A 451 38.92 6.67 -22.84
CA LEU A 451 38.84 8.09 -23.21
C LEU A 451 40.13 8.86 -22.87
N LEU A 452 40.76 8.57 -21.73
CA LEU A 452 42.10 9.10 -21.43
C LEU A 452 43.12 8.66 -22.48
N GLU A 453 43.23 7.36 -22.77
CA GLU A 453 44.21 6.85 -23.75
C GLU A 453 43.92 7.27 -25.20
N MET A 454 42.67 7.64 -25.51
CA MET A 454 42.28 8.26 -26.78
C MET A 454 42.45 9.79 -26.82
N GLY A 455 42.93 10.42 -25.75
CA GLY A 455 43.14 11.88 -25.70
C GLY A 455 41.84 12.70 -25.60
N ARG A 456 40.78 12.15 -25.01
CA ARG A 456 39.47 12.80 -24.81
C ARG A 456 39.19 13.08 -23.31
N PRO A 457 39.95 13.97 -22.64
CA PRO A 457 39.81 14.20 -21.20
C PRO A 457 38.43 14.77 -20.81
N GLY A 458 37.86 15.68 -21.62
CA GLY A 458 36.54 16.27 -21.32
C GLY A 458 35.37 15.28 -21.34
N ASP A 459 35.48 14.17 -22.07
CA ASP A 459 34.48 13.09 -22.03
C ASP A 459 34.77 12.10 -20.89
N CYS A 460 36.05 11.93 -20.51
CA CYS A 460 36.42 11.17 -19.30
C CYS A 460 35.85 11.83 -18.04
N LEU A 461 35.84 13.16 -17.95
CA LEU A 461 35.29 13.89 -16.80
C LEU A 461 33.81 13.56 -16.57
N LYS A 462 32.97 13.62 -17.61
CA LYS A 462 31.53 13.31 -17.53
C LYS A 462 31.28 11.94 -16.91
N LEU A 463 31.92 10.89 -17.44
CA LEU A 463 31.80 9.54 -16.90
C LEU A 463 32.31 9.43 -15.45
N CYS A 464 33.34 10.19 -15.06
CA CYS A 464 33.81 10.21 -13.68
C CYS A 464 32.81 10.92 -12.75
N GLU A 465 32.16 11.99 -13.21
CA GLU A 465 31.15 12.73 -12.43
C GLU A 465 29.83 11.95 -12.32
N GLU A 466 29.41 11.25 -13.37
CA GLU A 466 28.32 10.27 -13.33
C GLU A 466 28.59 9.16 -12.29
N ILE A 467 29.82 8.66 -12.19
CA ILE A 467 30.21 7.67 -11.16
C ILE A 467 30.20 8.26 -9.75
N LEU A 468 30.61 9.52 -9.59
CA LEU A 468 30.66 10.20 -8.29
C LEU A 468 29.28 10.69 -7.81
N ALA A 469 28.28 10.72 -8.69
CA ALA A 469 26.88 11.02 -8.35
C ALA A 469 26.08 9.79 -7.88
N MET A 470 26.58 8.56 -8.07
CA MET A 470 25.99 7.34 -7.53
C MET A 470 26.27 7.20 -6.01
N GLN A 471 25.47 6.38 -5.30
CA GLN A 471 25.67 6.21 -3.86
C GLN A 471 27.01 5.50 -3.58
N ARG A 472 27.81 6.07 -2.66
CA ARG A 472 29.16 5.56 -2.34
C ARG A 472 29.17 4.10 -1.88
N GLU A 473 28.12 3.65 -1.19
CA GLU A 473 27.93 2.27 -0.73
C GLU A 473 27.71 1.28 -1.88
N GLU A 474 27.02 1.68 -2.95
CA GLU A 474 26.77 0.84 -4.13
C GLU A 474 28.00 0.74 -5.05
N VAL A 475 28.78 1.82 -5.14
CA VAL A 475 29.99 1.92 -5.97
C VAL A 475 31.21 1.25 -5.31
N GLY A 476 31.35 1.39 -3.99
CA GLY A 476 32.50 0.93 -3.22
C GLY A 476 33.73 1.85 -3.37
N GLU A 477 34.39 2.14 -2.26
CA GLU A 477 35.46 3.14 -2.13
C GLU A 477 36.60 2.95 -3.15
N GLY A 478 37.02 1.70 -3.39
CA GLY A 478 38.07 1.37 -4.36
C GLY A 478 37.72 1.66 -5.83
N LEU A 479 36.45 1.86 -6.18
CA LEU A 479 36.04 2.39 -7.49
C LEU A 479 35.92 3.92 -7.47
N VAL A 480 35.45 4.51 -6.36
CA VAL A 480 35.41 5.97 -6.14
C VAL A 480 36.82 6.59 -6.25
N VAL A 481 37.81 6.03 -5.54
CA VAL A 481 39.23 6.44 -5.62
C VAL A 481 39.76 6.39 -7.06
N ARG A 482 39.37 5.37 -7.84
CA ARG A 482 39.77 5.22 -9.25
C ARG A 482 39.07 6.22 -10.17
N ALA A 483 37.83 6.62 -9.87
CA ALA A 483 37.13 7.67 -10.60
C ALA A 483 37.78 9.03 -10.33
N LEU A 484 38.05 9.36 -9.06
CA LEU A 484 38.75 10.59 -8.66
C LEU A 484 40.16 10.68 -9.25
N ALA A 485 40.94 9.58 -9.19
CA ALA A 485 42.25 9.51 -9.83
C ALA A 485 42.20 9.72 -11.35
N ARG A 486 41.12 9.31 -12.02
CA ARG A 486 40.90 9.54 -13.47
C ARG A 486 40.40 10.96 -13.75
N LYS A 487 39.54 11.54 -12.91
CA LYS A 487 39.15 12.96 -12.93
C LYS A 487 40.37 13.89 -12.79
N GLY A 488 41.24 13.64 -11.82
CA GLY A 488 42.51 14.36 -11.68
C GLY A 488 43.42 14.20 -12.91
N THR A 489 43.56 12.98 -13.42
CA THR A 489 44.32 12.71 -14.67
C THR A 489 43.73 13.42 -15.89
N ALA A 490 42.41 13.60 -15.96
CA ALA A 490 41.75 14.34 -17.04
C ALA A 490 42.03 15.85 -16.96
N HIS A 491 41.84 16.46 -15.78
CA HIS A 491 42.17 17.88 -15.56
C HIS A 491 43.66 18.19 -15.85
N MET A 492 44.59 17.31 -15.43
CA MET A 492 46.02 17.42 -15.81
C MET A 492 46.23 17.52 -17.33
N ARG A 493 45.47 16.74 -18.12
CA ARG A 493 45.57 16.73 -19.59
C ARG A 493 44.86 17.92 -20.27
N MET A 494 44.03 18.68 -19.54
CA MET A 494 43.40 19.92 -20.04
C MET A 494 44.17 21.18 -19.61
N GLY A 495 44.88 21.12 -18.47
CA GLY A 495 45.69 22.22 -17.93
C GLY A 495 45.24 22.70 -16.55
N ASP A 496 44.09 22.23 -16.04
CA ASP A 496 43.46 22.67 -14.79
C ASP A 496 44.20 22.09 -13.56
N LYS A 497 45.39 22.59 -13.26
CA LYS A 497 46.25 22.04 -12.20
C LYS A 497 45.60 22.05 -10.81
N ASP A 498 44.76 23.04 -10.51
CA ASP A 498 44.11 23.17 -9.21
C ASP A 498 42.96 22.16 -9.05
N LEU A 499 42.06 22.05 -10.04
CA LEU A 499 41.02 21.01 -10.06
C LEU A 499 41.61 19.59 -10.11
N ALA A 500 42.76 19.41 -10.78
CA ALA A 500 43.49 18.15 -10.74
C ALA A 500 44.01 17.82 -9.33
N LYS A 501 44.49 18.83 -8.59
CA LYS A 501 44.96 18.68 -7.21
C LYS A 501 43.83 18.29 -6.26
N GLU A 502 42.70 18.99 -6.35
CA GLU A 502 41.52 18.73 -5.51
C GLU A 502 41.02 17.28 -5.66
N ALA A 503 40.85 16.81 -6.90
CA ALA A 503 40.42 15.43 -7.17
C ALA A 503 41.44 14.36 -6.71
N LEU A 504 42.75 14.66 -6.76
CA LEU A 504 43.79 13.74 -6.25
C LEU A 504 43.88 13.75 -4.72
N LEU A 505 43.63 14.88 -4.06
CA LEU A 505 43.55 14.95 -2.60
C LEU A 505 42.29 14.26 -2.06
N GLU A 506 41.14 14.37 -2.73
CA GLU A 506 39.94 13.59 -2.36
C GLU A 506 40.16 12.08 -2.56
N ALA A 507 40.93 11.68 -3.58
CA ALA A 507 41.32 10.26 -3.72
C ALA A 507 42.21 9.77 -2.57
N LEU A 508 43.10 10.61 -2.03
CA LEU A 508 43.97 10.27 -0.90
C LEU A 508 43.29 10.35 0.46
N SER A 509 42.22 11.13 0.64
CA SER A 509 41.44 11.10 1.89
C SER A 509 40.62 9.81 2.04
N LEU A 510 40.31 9.13 0.92
CA LEU A 510 39.66 7.82 0.88
C LEU A 510 40.67 6.65 0.92
N ASP A 511 41.79 6.74 0.19
CA ASP A 511 42.89 5.76 0.27
C ASP A 511 44.25 6.47 0.50
N PRO A 512 44.62 6.72 1.77
CA PRO A 512 45.88 7.38 2.13
C PRO A 512 47.14 6.61 1.73
N ASN A 513 47.03 5.36 1.26
CA ASN A 513 48.17 4.53 0.85
C ASN A 513 48.24 4.33 -0.68
N ASN A 514 47.39 5.00 -1.46
CA ASN A 514 47.35 4.80 -2.91
C ASN A 514 48.60 5.34 -3.64
N VAL A 515 49.52 4.44 -3.99
CA VAL A 515 50.78 4.78 -4.67
C VAL A 515 50.53 5.49 -6.01
N GLU A 516 49.56 5.03 -6.82
CA GLU A 516 49.25 5.63 -8.14
C GLU A 516 48.79 7.10 -8.02
N VAL A 517 48.08 7.43 -6.93
CA VAL A 517 47.61 8.81 -6.68
C VAL A 517 48.73 9.67 -6.11
N LYS A 518 49.57 9.14 -5.21
CA LYS A 518 50.75 9.86 -4.69
C LYS A 518 51.74 10.21 -5.81
N GLU A 519 52.08 9.24 -6.66
CA GLU A 519 52.94 9.47 -7.82
C GLU A 519 52.38 10.58 -8.74
N LYS A 520 51.07 10.63 -8.98
CA LYS A 520 50.44 11.71 -9.78
C LYS A 520 50.52 13.07 -9.10
N LEU A 521 50.37 13.14 -7.78
CA LEU A 521 50.47 14.38 -7.00
C LEU A 521 51.92 14.89 -6.95
N ASP A 522 52.89 13.98 -6.77
CA ASP A 522 54.33 14.28 -6.81
C ASP A 522 54.77 14.78 -8.20
N ASN A 523 54.27 14.17 -9.29
CA ASN A 523 54.50 14.64 -10.66
C ASN A 523 53.88 16.02 -10.96
N LEU A 524 52.94 16.49 -10.12
CA LEU A 524 52.27 17.79 -10.26
C LEU A 524 52.95 18.92 -9.49
N PHE A 525 53.42 18.64 -8.25
CA PHE A 525 53.90 19.65 -7.29
C PHE A 525 55.29 19.39 -6.70
N GLY A 526 55.90 18.24 -6.96
CA GLY A 526 57.12 17.78 -6.28
C GLY A 526 56.85 17.26 -4.87
N VAL A 527 57.75 16.42 -4.36
CA VAL A 527 57.57 15.65 -3.11
C VAL A 527 57.37 16.56 -1.87
N ASP A 528 58.03 17.71 -1.80
CA ASP A 528 57.82 18.64 -0.70
C ASP A 528 56.46 19.36 -0.80
N GLY A 529 56.04 19.71 -2.02
CA GLY A 529 54.78 20.40 -2.30
C GLY A 529 53.54 19.50 -2.22
N SER A 530 53.68 18.21 -2.46
CA SER A 530 52.63 17.21 -2.24
C SER A 530 52.40 16.94 -0.76
N ASN A 531 53.48 16.75 0.02
CA ASN A 531 53.40 16.59 1.48
C ASN A 531 52.80 17.82 2.16
N GLU A 532 53.22 19.04 1.81
CA GLU A 532 52.66 20.26 2.40
C GLU A 532 51.18 20.48 2.01
N ALA A 533 50.75 19.99 0.84
CA ALA A 533 49.35 20.00 0.43
C ALA A 533 48.51 18.97 1.20
N MET A 534 49.00 17.74 1.33
CA MET A 534 48.33 16.66 2.07
C MET A 534 48.13 17.07 3.54
N LEU A 535 49.16 17.64 4.19
CA LEU A 535 49.09 18.17 5.56
C LEU A 535 48.12 19.35 5.74
N LYS A 536 47.79 20.09 4.69
CA LYS A 536 46.77 21.16 4.74
C LYS A 536 45.35 20.60 4.62
N GLU A 537 45.16 19.59 3.77
CA GLU A 537 43.84 18.98 3.57
C GLU A 537 43.46 18.02 4.71
N GLU A 538 44.43 17.28 5.28
CA GLU A 538 44.23 16.54 6.54
C GLU A 538 43.77 17.45 7.69
N ARG A 539 44.26 18.70 7.76
CA ARG A 539 43.82 19.67 8.77
C ARG A 539 42.38 20.08 8.53
N LYS A 540 42.02 20.53 7.31
CA LYS A 540 40.63 20.87 6.97
C LYS A 540 39.65 19.73 7.28
N LEU A 541 40.04 18.48 6.99
CA LEU A 541 39.21 17.29 7.25
C LEU A 541 39.06 16.99 8.75
N ARG A 542 40.09 17.25 9.57
CA ARG A 542 39.97 17.19 11.04
C ARG A 542 39.11 18.32 11.58
N ASP A 543 39.25 19.53 11.03
CA ASP A 543 38.50 20.71 11.46
C ASP A 543 36.99 20.53 11.16
N THR A 544 36.62 20.07 9.97
CA THR A 544 35.20 19.79 9.63
C THR A 544 34.64 18.55 10.35
N ALA A 545 35.46 17.52 10.61
CA ALA A 545 35.05 16.40 11.46
C ALA A 545 34.82 16.82 12.92
N ALA A 546 35.59 17.78 13.44
CA ALA A 546 35.38 18.36 14.76
C ALA A 546 34.08 19.19 14.83
N GLU A 547 33.78 19.98 13.80
CA GLU A 547 32.49 20.70 13.68
C GLU A 547 31.30 19.73 13.64
N GLN A 548 31.39 18.64 12.87
CA GLN A 548 30.32 17.63 12.82
C GLN A 548 30.19 16.83 14.12
N GLY A 549 31.30 16.53 14.80
CA GLY A 549 31.30 15.88 16.11
C GLY A 549 30.65 16.74 17.21
N ALA A 550 30.84 18.07 17.14
CA ALA A 550 30.26 19.00 18.12
C ALA A 550 28.72 19.07 18.09
N VAL A 551 28.07 18.69 16.99
CA VAL A 551 26.60 18.71 16.83
C VAL A 551 25.90 17.59 17.64
N ASN A 552 26.62 16.51 18.01
CA ASN A 552 26.06 15.35 18.71
C ASN A 552 26.39 15.27 20.21
N ALA A 553 26.94 16.33 20.82
CA ALA A 553 27.20 16.38 22.26
C ALA A 553 25.93 16.83 23.05
N PRO A 554 25.49 16.10 24.10
CA PRO A 554 24.38 16.55 24.94
C PRO A 554 24.73 17.82 25.73
N HIS A 555 23.84 18.82 25.73
CA HIS A 555 24.04 20.05 26.49
C HIS A 555 24.08 19.81 28.02
N PRO A 556 25.15 20.20 28.73
CA PRO A 556 25.08 20.47 30.15
C PRO A 556 24.39 21.82 30.38
N SER A 557 23.49 21.90 31.36
CA SER A 557 22.78 23.14 31.70
C SER A 557 23.18 23.65 33.09
N ASN A 558 23.22 24.98 33.24
CA ASN A 558 23.27 25.73 34.50
C ASN A 558 24.37 25.37 35.53
N LEU A 559 25.33 26.29 35.72
CA LEU A 559 25.22 27.24 36.84
C LEU A 559 26.21 28.43 36.67
N LYS A 560 26.14 29.41 37.57
CA LYS A 560 26.87 30.70 37.50
C LYS A 560 27.74 30.89 38.75
N LYS A 561 28.87 31.60 38.57
CA LYS A 561 29.61 32.35 39.61
C LYS A 561 30.23 31.45 40.73
N GLU A 562 31.14 31.93 41.58
CA GLU A 562 31.65 33.30 41.79
C GLU A 562 33.19 33.28 42.00
N GLU A 563 33.82 34.46 42.10
CA GLU A 563 35.23 34.61 42.50
C GLU A 563 35.37 34.61 44.03
N GLU A 564 36.52 34.16 44.58
CA GLU A 564 37.38 34.95 45.50
C GLU A 564 38.54 34.11 46.09
N ARG A 565 39.35 34.72 46.98
CA ARG A 565 40.72 34.34 47.34
C ARG A 565 40.87 33.75 48.75
N SER A 566 42.06 33.19 48.99
CA SER A 566 42.89 33.33 50.22
C SER A 566 42.75 32.31 51.37
N SER A 567 43.91 32.09 52.03
CA SER A 567 44.15 31.50 53.37
C SER A 567 43.76 30.02 53.54
N ARG A 568 44.67 29.08 53.86
CA ARG A 568 45.70 28.93 54.93
C ARG A 568 45.17 28.60 56.33
N ASP A 569 45.80 27.55 56.88
CA ASP A 569 45.91 27.13 58.29
C ASP A 569 44.59 26.69 58.99
N GLY A 570 44.60 25.58 59.75
CA GLY A 570 43.33 25.10 60.37
C GLY A 570 43.38 23.94 61.38
N CYS A 571 44.14 22.87 61.15
CA CYS A 571 44.44 21.77 62.11
C CYS A 571 43.28 20.86 62.63
N ARG A 572 43.53 19.54 62.55
CA ARG A 572 43.10 18.44 63.49
C ARG A 572 41.66 17.89 63.49
N LYS A 573 41.62 16.54 63.50
CA LYS A 573 40.57 15.64 64.05
C LYS A 573 39.22 15.67 63.29
N GLU A 574 38.39 14.63 63.19
CA GLU A 574 38.44 13.16 63.37
C GLU A 574 37.16 12.62 62.63
N GLU A 575 36.97 11.36 62.22
CA GLU A 575 37.65 10.09 62.57
C GLU A 575 37.64 9.11 61.34
N GLU A 576 37.33 7.83 61.54
CA GLU A 576 37.17 6.67 60.62
C GLU A 576 36.03 6.82 59.55
N CYS A 577 35.96 6.09 58.41
CA CYS A 577 36.68 4.87 58.01
C CYS A 577 36.86 4.71 56.48
N ASP A 578 38.02 4.19 56.08
CA ASP A 578 38.38 3.52 54.81
C ASP A 578 37.74 2.10 54.72
N GLU A 579 37.67 1.32 53.62
CA GLU A 579 38.04 1.49 52.19
C GLU A 579 37.35 0.38 51.31
N LYS A 580 37.34 0.58 49.97
CA LYS A 580 37.60 -0.37 48.85
C LYS A 580 37.03 -1.81 48.81
N GLU A 581 36.36 -2.25 47.72
CA GLU A 581 36.77 -2.58 46.32
C GLU A 581 37.13 -4.08 46.14
N GLU A 582 37.19 -4.53 44.86
CA GLU A 582 37.63 -5.85 44.37
C GLU A 582 36.72 -7.06 44.70
N CYS A 583 36.79 -8.18 43.95
CA CYS A 583 36.65 -8.37 42.50
C CYS A 583 36.44 -9.88 42.22
N GLU A 584 36.08 -10.20 40.97
CA GLU A 584 36.24 -11.49 40.25
C GLU A 584 36.73 -12.75 41.02
N GLU A 585 35.99 -13.88 40.92
CA GLU A 585 36.49 -15.03 40.14
C GLU A 585 35.49 -16.21 39.93
N GLU A 586 35.74 -16.95 38.84
CA GLU A 586 35.46 -18.37 38.55
C GLU A 586 34.02 -18.96 38.45
N GLN A 587 33.99 -20.24 38.05
CA GLN A 587 32.86 -20.99 37.47
C GLN A 587 32.67 -22.35 38.20
N GLU A 588 31.81 -23.21 37.65
CA GLU A 588 31.65 -24.65 37.97
C GLU A 588 31.00 -25.05 39.32
N GLN A 589 29.68 -25.33 39.24
CA GLN A 589 28.99 -26.48 39.86
C GLN A 589 27.70 -26.68 39.05
N GLU A 590 27.47 -27.76 38.31
CA GLU A 590 27.38 -29.17 38.70
C GLU A 590 26.31 -29.44 39.78
N GLN A 591 25.24 -30.10 39.34
CA GLN A 591 24.53 -31.20 40.01
C GLN A 591 24.28 -31.09 41.53
N GLU A 592 23.05 -30.75 41.93
CA GLU A 592 22.12 -31.68 42.62
C GLU A 592 20.82 -30.98 43.08
N GLN A 593 19.67 -31.40 42.52
CA GLN A 593 18.45 -31.66 43.29
C GLN A 593 17.42 -32.39 42.44
N GLU A 594 17.22 -33.68 42.75
CA GLU A 594 16.15 -34.50 42.22
C GLU A 594 14.86 -34.30 43.01
N GLN A 595 13.76 -34.09 42.27
CA GLN A 595 12.42 -34.65 42.54
C GLN A 595 11.68 -34.27 43.85
N GLU A 596 10.41 -34.71 43.91
CA GLU A 596 9.43 -34.58 45.01
C GLU A 596 8.97 -33.14 45.34
N GLN A 597 7.69 -32.81 45.49
CA GLN A 597 6.37 -33.44 45.22
C GLN A 597 5.45 -32.27 44.72
N GLU A 598 4.26 -32.42 44.16
CA GLU A 598 3.18 -33.41 44.34
C GLU A 598 2.28 -33.49 43.08
#